data_AF-A0AAW1IZL9-F1
#
_entry.id   AF-A0AAW1IZL9-F1
#
_cell.length_a   1.000
_cell.length_b   1.000
_cell.length_c   1.000
_cell.angle_alpha   90.00
_cell.angle_beta   90.00
_cell.angle_gamma   90.00
#
_symmetry.space_group_name_H-M   'P 1'
#
loop_
_entity.id
_entity.type
_entity.pdbx_description
1 polymer ?
#
loop_
_entity_poly.entity_id
_entity_poly.type
_entity_poly.pdbx_seq_one_letter_code
_entity_poly.pdbx_strand_id
1 'polypeptide(L)' 'MKQLAENIETVFLCPLPMDPLTPEQETEFHHITHCHICEQPFDISNNRVRDHDHLTGIYRGAAHEGCNINYQDSHSVP' A
#
# COMPACT_ATOMS: atom_id res chain seq x y z
N MET A 1 3.78 21.70 -32.32
CA MET A 1 4.48 20.79 -31.40
C MET A 1 4.30 21.26 -29.95
N LYS A 2 3.13 21.06 -29.33
CA LYS A 2 2.93 21.23 -27.87
C LYS A 2 1.67 20.45 -27.45
N GLN A 3 1.73 19.13 -27.45
CA GLN A 3 0.69 18.27 -26.90
C GLN A 3 1.32 17.03 -26.24
N LEU A 4 2.25 17.23 -25.31
CA LEU A 4 2.84 16.09 -24.56
C LEU A 4 3.23 16.42 -23.12
N ALA A 5 2.75 17.51 -22.53
CA ALA A 5 3.24 17.96 -21.23
C ALA A 5 2.14 18.42 -20.26
N GLU A 6 0.94 17.84 -20.33
CA GLU A 6 -0.14 18.27 -19.42
C GLU A 6 -0.66 17.21 -18.44
N ASN A 7 -0.28 15.93 -18.48
CA ASN A 7 -0.92 14.94 -17.59
C ASN A 7 0.01 13.88 -17.01
N ILE A 8 1.25 14.24 -16.63
CA ILE A 8 2.08 13.33 -15.81
C ILE A 8 1.72 13.49 -14.32
N GLU A 9 1.38 14.69 -13.86
CA GLU A 9 1.01 14.93 -12.46
C GLU A 9 -0.33 14.30 -12.05
N THR A 10 -1.32 14.27 -12.95
CA THR A 10 -2.67 13.74 -12.62
C THR A 10 -2.73 12.22 -12.58
N VAL A 11 -1.85 11.52 -13.29
CA VAL A 11 -1.73 10.05 -13.24
C VAL A 11 -0.92 9.61 -12.01
N PHE A 12 0.01 10.44 -11.53
CA PHE A 12 0.88 10.10 -10.39
C PHE A 12 0.27 10.41 -9.02
N LEU A 13 -0.73 11.32 -8.96
CA LEU A 13 -1.30 11.81 -7.69
C LEU A 13 -2.62 11.16 -7.28
N CYS A 14 -3.27 10.37 -8.14
CA CYS A 14 -4.40 9.54 -7.75
C CYS A 14 -3.87 8.15 -7.43
N PRO A 15 -3.58 7.82 -6.15
CA PRO A 15 -3.25 6.46 -5.80
C PRO A 15 -4.39 5.57 -6.30
N LEU A 16 -4.05 4.57 -7.12
CA LEU A 16 -5.04 3.60 -7.55
C LEU A 16 -5.73 3.05 -6.30
N PRO A 17 -7.08 3.04 -6.26
CA PRO A 17 -7.77 2.46 -5.13
C PRO A 17 -7.34 1.00 -5.03
N MET A 18 -7.14 0.52 -3.80
CA MET A 18 -6.81 -0.87 -3.54
C MET A 18 -7.88 -1.78 -4.15
N ASP A 19 -7.45 -2.86 -4.79
CA ASP A 19 -8.36 -3.88 -5.27
C ASP A 19 -9.12 -4.51 -4.09
N PRO A 20 -10.37 -4.97 -4.30
CA PRO A 20 -11.09 -5.71 -3.28
C PRO A 20 -10.28 -6.94 -2.84
N LEU A 21 -10.06 -7.10 -1.54
CA LEU A 21 -9.37 -8.27 -1.00
C LEU A 21 -10.17 -9.54 -1.31
N THR A 22 -9.45 -10.62 -1.62
CA THR A 22 -10.08 -11.95 -1.63
C THR A 22 -10.42 -12.39 -0.20
N PRO A 23 -11.39 -13.32 -0.01
CA PRO A 23 -11.71 -13.84 1.32
C PRO A 23 -10.51 -14.42 2.06
N GLU A 24 -9.55 -15.00 1.34
CA GLU A 24 -8.31 -15.53 1.89
C GLU A 24 -7.41 -14.39 2.41
N GLN A 25 -7.28 -13.30 1.66
CA GLN A 25 -6.50 -12.12 2.06
C GLN A 25 -7.14 -11.38 3.24
N GLU A 26 -8.47 -11.30 3.29
CA GLU A 26 -9.17 -10.76 4.46
C GLU A 26 -8.90 -11.62 5.70
N THR A 27 -9.00 -12.94 5.54
CA THR A 27 -8.69 -13.89 6.61
C THR A 27 -7.25 -13.70 7.08
N GLU A 28 -6.29 -13.65 6.17
CA GLU A 28 -4.87 -13.41 6.49
C GLU A 28 -4.70 -12.08 7.23
N PHE A 29 -5.29 -10.98 6.73
CA PHE A 29 -5.24 -9.67 7.37
C PHE A 29 -5.76 -9.70 8.81
N HIS A 30 -6.79 -10.50 9.11
CA HIS A 30 -7.32 -10.61 10.47
C HIS A 30 -6.42 -11.43 11.40
N HIS A 31 -5.76 -12.48 10.89
CA HIS A 31 -4.95 -13.41 11.67
C HIS A 31 -3.48 -13.00 11.81
N ILE A 32 -2.98 -12.16 10.92
CA ILE A 32 -1.58 -11.77 10.92
C ILE A 32 -1.25 -10.89 12.12
N THR A 33 -0.18 -11.27 12.80
CA THR A 33 0.24 -10.69 14.08
C THR A 33 1.41 -9.74 13.94
N HIS A 34 2.07 -9.73 12.78
CA HIS A 34 3.26 -8.92 12.51
C HIS A 34 3.06 -8.07 11.25
N CYS A 35 3.63 -6.87 11.27
CA CYS A 35 3.66 -5.96 10.12
C CYS A 35 4.56 -6.53 9.03
N HIS A 36 4.09 -6.58 7.79
CA HIS A 36 4.89 -7.12 6.68
C HIS A 36 6.08 -6.21 6.29
N ILE A 37 6.08 -4.94 6.73
CA ILE A 37 7.11 -3.95 6.39
C ILE A 37 8.28 -4.00 7.38
N CYS A 38 7.98 -3.94 8.68
CA CYS A 38 9.01 -3.87 9.74
C CYS A 38 9.15 -5.17 10.53
N GLU A 39 8.31 -6.17 10.23
CA GLU A 39 8.27 -7.50 10.86
C GLU A 39 8.00 -7.46 12.38
N GLN A 40 7.60 -6.32 12.93
CA GLN A 40 7.26 -6.17 14.34
C GLN A 40 5.79 -6.52 14.61
N PRO A 41 5.48 -7.04 15.81
CA PRO A 41 4.11 -7.38 16.16
C PRO A 41 3.19 -6.15 16.17
N PHE A 42 1.89 -6.37 15.94
CA PHE A 42 0.87 -5.35 16.15
C PHE A 42 0.57 -5.19 17.63
N ASP A 43 0.62 -3.96 18.13
CA ASP A 43 0.11 -3.64 19.45
C ASP A 43 -1.41 -3.58 19.46
N ILE A 44 -2.01 -3.84 20.62
CA ILE A 44 -3.46 -3.73 20.84
C ILE A 44 -3.98 -2.33 20.48
N SER A 45 -3.13 -1.30 20.56
CA SER A 45 -3.44 0.09 20.24
C SER A 45 -3.08 0.51 18.81
N ASN A 46 -2.33 -0.30 18.06
CA ASN A 46 -1.89 0.06 16.72
C ASN A 46 -2.96 -0.33 15.70
N ASN A 47 -3.46 0.66 14.96
CA ASN A 47 -4.37 0.43 13.85
C ASN A 47 -3.63 -0.35 12.76
N ARG A 48 -3.98 -1.63 12.62
CA ARG A 48 -3.54 -2.47 11.51
C ARG A 48 -4.22 -1.95 10.25
N VAL A 49 -3.42 -1.54 9.27
CA VAL A 49 -3.89 -1.02 7.98
C VAL A 49 -3.49 -1.97 6.85
N ARG A 50 -4.21 -1.88 5.73
CA ARG A 50 -3.94 -2.67 4.53
C ARG A 50 -2.98 -1.89 3.65
N ASP A 51 -1.81 -2.44 3.42
CA ASP A 51 -0.84 -1.91 2.48
C ASP A 51 -1.07 -2.52 1.11
N HIS A 52 -0.99 -1.68 0.07
CA HIS A 52 -1.16 -2.09 -1.31
C HIS A 52 -0.20 -1.35 -2.23
N ASP A 53 0.07 -1.97 -3.36
CA ASP A 53 0.91 -1.40 -4.39
C ASP A 53 0.16 -0.27 -5.13
N HIS A 54 0.73 0.93 -5.15
CA HIS A 54 0.06 2.09 -5.74
C HIS A 54 0.03 2.09 -7.27
N LEU A 55 0.88 1.27 -7.92
CA LEU A 55 0.92 1.12 -9.39
C LEU A 55 -0.04 0.04 -9.89
N THR A 56 -0.26 -1.00 -9.10
CA THR A 56 -1.08 -2.17 -9.50
C THR A 56 -2.39 -2.30 -8.73
N GLY A 57 -2.55 -1.64 -7.58
CA GLY A 57 -3.71 -1.78 -6.69
C GLY A 57 -3.67 -3.03 -5.80
N ILE A 58 -2.66 -3.89 -5.97
CA ILE A 58 -2.60 -5.22 -5.35
C ILE A 58 -2.25 -5.12 -3.87
N TYR A 59 -3.03 -5.78 -3.03
CA TYR A 59 -2.74 -5.93 -1.60
C TYR A 59 -1.42 -6.67 -1.36
N ARG A 60 -0.56 -6.07 -0.53
CA ARG A 60 0.77 -6.61 -0.17
C ARG A 60 0.78 -7.27 1.19
N GLY A 61 0.05 -6.69 2.15
CA GLY A 61 0.02 -7.22 3.50
C GLY A 61 -0.52 -6.24 4.53
N ALA A 62 -0.64 -6.72 5.76
CA ALA A 62 -0.96 -5.87 6.89
C ALA A 62 0.28 -5.06 7.29
N ALA A 63 0.09 -3.78 7.57
CA ALA A 63 1.14 -2.89 8.05
C ALA A 63 0.66 -2.08 9.25
N HIS A 64 1.60 -1.55 10.04
CA HIS A 64 1.27 -0.47 10.98
C HIS A 64 0.91 0.76 10.17
N GLU A 65 -0.04 1.57 10.65
CA GLU A 65 -0.38 2.86 10.01
C GLU A 65 0.85 3.73 9.72
N GLY A 66 1.75 3.85 10.70
CA GLY A 66 3.01 4.58 10.52
C GLY A 66 3.97 3.94 9.52
N CYS A 67 4.00 2.60 9.43
CA CYS A 67 4.82 1.92 8.44
C CYS A 67 4.25 2.12 7.04
N ASN A 68 2.94 2.00 6.87
CA ASN A 68 2.23 2.19 5.60
C ASN A 68 2.42 3.60 5.05
N ILE A 69 2.24 4.64 5.88
CA ILE A 69 2.38 6.04 5.44
C ILE A 69 3.82 6.38 5.06
N ASN A 70 4.80 5.80 5.77
CA ASN A 70 6.22 6.06 5.52
C ASN A 70 6.85 5.09 4.52
N TYR A 71 6.09 4.11 4.02
CA TYR A 71 6.59 3.17 3.04
C TYR A 71 6.70 3.87 1.69
N GLN A 72 7.94 4.14 1.29
CA GLN A 72 8.20 4.64 -0.05
C GLN A 72 8.29 3.46 -0.99
N ASP A 73 7.35 3.39 -1.93
CA ASP A 73 7.45 2.55 -3.11
C ASP A 73 8.71 2.94 -3.88
N SER A 74 9.81 2.24 -3.61
CA SER A 74 11.12 2.50 -4.21
C SER A 74 11.17 2.05 -5.66
N HIS A 75 10.28 2.58 -6.51
CA HIS A 75 10.46 2.54 -7.94
C HIS A 75 11.55 3.54 -8.32
N SER A 76 12.80 3.16 -8.06
CA SER A 76 13.95 3.89 -8.59
C SER A 76 13.90 3.76 -10.11
N VAL A 77 13.41 4.81 -10.78
CA VAL A 77 13.58 4.95 -12.23
C VAL A 77 15.08 5.17 -12.47
N PRO A 78 15.78 4.30 -13.23
CA PRO A 78 17.21 4.44 -13.49
C PRO A 78 17.58 5.71 -14.23
#